data_AF-A0A4Y9NNG5-F1
#
_entry.id   AF-A0A4Y9NNG5-F1
#
_cell.length_a   1.000
_cell.length_b   1.000
_cell.length_c   1.000
_cell.angle_alpha   90.00
_cell.angle_beta   90.00
_cell.angle_gamma   90.00
#
_symmetry.space_group_name_H-M   'P 1'
#
loop_
_entity.id
_entity.type
_entity.pdbx_description
1 polymer ?
#
loop_
_entity_poly.entity_id
_entity_poly.type
_entity_poly.pdbx_seq_one_letter_code
_entity_poly.pdbx_strand_id
1 'polypeptide(L)'
;MSDLPDEVAGLVHLLRAAGLEVGTHQAITLVAAAGQLGPEMTAADLYWAGRTTLVVHHEQLPVYDRVFSAWLAVRDPRPAGE
;
A
#
# COMPACT_ATOMS: atom_id res chain seq x y z
N MET A 1 13.02 -3.96 11.74
CA MET A 1 13.05 -4.28 10.30
C MET A 1 11.75 -5.03 10.05
N SER A 2 10.67 -4.30 9.77
CA SER A 2 9.36 -4.91 9.59
C SER A 2 9.36 -5.80 8.36
N ASP A 3 8.65 -6.91 8.41
CA ASP A 3 8.56 -7.86 7.29
C ASP A 3 7.56 -7.34 6.25
N LEU A 4 7.95 -7.36 4.96
CA LEU A 4 7.13 -6.84 3.86
C LEU A 4 5.68 -7.42 3.84
N PRO A 5 5.47 -8.73 4.07
CA PRO A 5 4.14 -9.29 4.29
C PRO A 5 3.31 -8.61 5.39
N ASP A 6 3.88 -8.35 6.57
CA ASP A 6 3.17 -7.71 7.68
C ASP A 6 2.80 -6.25 7.34
N GLU A 7 3.71 -5.58 6.66
CA GLU A 7 3.51 -4.23 6.15
C GLU A 7 2.35 -4.13 5.17
N VAL A 8 2.30 -5.04 4.19
CA VAL A 8 1.20 -5.15 3.23
C VAL A 8 -0.09 -5.53 3.94
N ALA A 9 -0.05 -6.45 4.90
CA ALA A 9 -1.22 -6.82 5.69
C ALA A 9 -1.81 -5.63 6.45
N GLY A 10 -0.96 -4.78 7.04
CA GLY A 10 -1.38 -3.55 7.71
C GLY A 10 -2.05 -2.56 6.77
N LEU A 11 -1.48 -2.31 5.58
CA LEU A 11 -2.09 -1.47 4.56
C LEU A 11 -3.45 -2.02 4.10
N VAL A 12 -3.52 -3.32 3.81
CA VAL A 12 -4.76 -4.00 3.38
C VAL A 12 -5.83 -3.93 4.45
N HIS A 13 -5.47 -4.05 5.73
CA HIS A 13 -6.41 -3.89 6.83
C HIS A 13 -7.03 -2.49 6.85
N LEU A 14 -6.21 -1.44 6.71
CA LEU A 14 -6.69 -0.05 6.66
C LEU A 14 -7.57 0.22 5.44
N LEU A 15 -7.21 -0.32 4.27
CA LEU A 15 -8.01 -0.18 3.04
C LEU A 15 -9.39 -0.82 3.23
N ARG A 16 -9.46 -2.02 3.80
CA ARG A 16 -10.72 -2.71 4.11
C ARG A 16 -11.55 -1.93 5.14
N ALA A 17 -10.91 -1.41 6.19
CA ALA A 17 -11.59 -0.56 7.18
C ALA A 17 -12.15 0.74 6.57
N ALA A 18 -11.52 1.24 5.51
CA ALA A 18 -11.99 2.41 4.75
C ALA A 18 -13.04 2.08 3.67
N GLY A 19 -13.50 0.82 3.59
CA GLY A 19 -14.54 0.37 2.66
C GLY A 19 -14.02 -0.08 1.29
N LEU A 20 -12.70 -0.16 1.08
CA LEU A 20 -12.13 -0.70 -0.15
C LEU A 20 -12.01 -2.22 -0.02
N GLU A 21 -12.79 -2.94 -0.82
CA GLU A 21 -12.70 -4.40 -0.88
C GLU A 21 -11.38 -4.82 -1.52
N VAL A 22 -10.49 -5.37 -0.70
CA VAL A 22 -9.24 -6.00 -1.16
C VAL A 22 -9.34 -7.49 -0.96
N GLY A 23 -9.34 -8.25 -2.06
CA GLY A 23 -9.31 -9.70 -2.06
C GLY A 23 -7.94 -10.26 -1.65
N THR A 24 -7.93 -11.48 -1.10
CA THR A 24 -6.68 -12.15 -0.68
C THR A 24 -5.68 -12.31 -1.82
N HIS A 25 -6.14 -12.62 -3.03
CA HIS A 25 -5.26 -12.76 -4.19
C HIS A 25 -4.56 -11.44 -4.53
N GLN A 26 -5.26 -10.30 -4.45
CA GLN A 26 -4.66 -8.98 -4.71
C GLN A 26 -3.56 -8.66 -3.70
N ALA A 27 -3.77 -8.97 -2.42
CA ALA A 27 -2.76 -8.79 -1.39
C ALA A 27 -1.50 -9.65 -1.64
N ILE A 28 -1.69 -10.92 -2.05
CA ILE A 28 -0.57 -11.81 -2.44
C ILE A 28 0.17 -11.24 -3.65
N THR A 29 -0.56 -10.75 -4.66
CA THR A 29 0.02 -10.13 -5.85
C THR A 29 0.83 -8.89 -5.51
N LEU A 30 0.39 -8.06 -4.55
CA LEU A 30 1.17 -6.92 -4.07
C LEU A 30 2.47 -7.38 -3.40
N VAL A 31 2.43 -8.37 -2.51
CA VAL A 31 3.66 -8.90 -1.87
C VAL A 31 4.64 -9.42 -2.93
N ALA A 32 4.13 -10.14 -3.93
CA ALA A 32 4.97 -10.63 -5.03
C ALA A 32 5.58 -9.49 -5.86
N ALA A 33 4.78 -8.47 -6.22
CA ALA A 33 5.23 -7.31 -6.98
C ALA A 33 6.29 -6.50 -6.21
N ALA A 34 6.06 -6.24 -4.92
CA ALA A 34 7.04 -5.59 -4.05
C ALA A 34 8.32 -6.43 -3.92
N GLY A 35 8.21 -7.75 -3.83
CA GLY A 35 9.37 -8.65 -3.85
C GLY A 35 10.22 -8.54 -5.13
N GLN A 36 9.61 -8.23 -6.28
CA GLN A 36 10.34 -8.00 -7.54
C GLN A 36 11.04 -6.64 -7.59
N LEU A 37 10.53 -5.63 -6.89
CA LEU A 37 11.16 -4.31 -6.79
C LEU A 37 12.42 -4.33 -5.91
N GLY A 38 12.49 -5.28 -4.98
CA GLY A 38 13.68 -5.52 -4.14
C GLY A 38 13.81 -4.54 -2.96
N PRO A 39 14.89 -4.67 -2.17
CA PRO A 39 15.03 -3.95 -0.90
C PRO A 39 15.22 -2.43 -1.04
N GLU A 40 15.66 -1.95 -2.20
CA GLU A 40 15.87 -0.51 -2.47
C GLU A 40 14.59 0.21 -2.94
N MET A 41 13.43 -0.46 -2.92
CA MET A 41 12.18 0.13 -3.38
C MET A 41 11.81 1.36 -2.53
N THR A 42 11.33 2.39 -3.20
CA THR A 42 10.85 3.61 -2.55
C THR A 42 9.38 3.48 -2.15
N ALA A 43 8.90 4.40 -1.31
CA ALA A 43 7.48 4.52 -1.02
C ALA A 43 6.63 4.78 -2.29
N ALA A 44 7.21 5.45 -3.29
CA ALA A 44 6.56 5.68 -4.58
C ALA A 44 6.42 4.38 -5.39
N ASP A 45 7.44 3.52 -5.37
CA ASP A 45 7.38 2.21 -6.04
C ASP A 45 6.29 1.34 -5.41
N LEU A 46 6.23 1.29 -4.08
CA LEU A 46 5.19 0.56 -3.36
C LEU A 46 3.78 1.15 -3.60
N TYR A 47 3.67 2.47 -3.70
CA TYR A 47 2.41 3.14 -4.05
C TYR A 47 1.88 2.69 -5.41
N TRP A 48 2.74 2.65 -6.43
CA TRP A 48 2.33 2.23 -7.78
C TRP A 48 2.09 0.72 -7.85
N ALA A 49 2.90 -0.10 -7.16
CA ALA A 49 2.64 -1.52 -7.03
C ALA A 49 1.29 -1.81 -6.38
N GLY A 50 0.95 -1.13 -5.28
CA GLY A 50 -0.36 -1.26 -4.65
C GLY A 50 -1.50 -0.77 -5.54
N ARG A 51 -1.32 0.36 -6.24
CA ARG A 51 -2.35 0.93 -7.12
C ARG A 51 -2.66 0.01 -8.30
N THR A 52 -1.67 -0.66 -8.85
CA THR A 52 -1.84 -1.59 -9.98
C THR A 52 -2.37 -2.96 -9.60
N THR A 53 -2.22 -3.36 -8.33
CA THR A 53 -2.61 -4.71 -7.85
C THR A 53 -3.90 -4.73 -7.04
N LEU A 54 -4.18 -3.66 -6.28
CA LEU A 54 -5.31 -3.59 -5.35
C LEU A 54 -6.52 -2.85 -5.93
N VAL A 55 -6.31 -1.92 -6.87
CA VAL A 55 -7.38 -1.10 -7.44
C VAL A 55 -7.87 -1.71 -8.74
N VAL A 56 -9.14 -2.10 -8.76
CA VAL A 56 -9.82 -2.73 -9.92
C VAL A 56 -10.86 -1.81 -10.56
N HIS A 57 -11.28 -0.77 -9.86
CA HIS A 57 -12.26 0.22 -10.32
C HIS A 57 -11.76 1.64 -10.05
N HIS A 58 -12.03 2.56 -10.97
CA HIS A 58 -11.53 3.94 -10.87
C HIS A 58 -12.06 4.68 -9.63
N GLU A 59 -13.27 4.33 -9.17
CA GLU A 59 -13.94 4.87 -7.99
C GLU A 59 -13.20 4.52 -6.68
N GLN A 60 -12.33 3.52 -6.71
CA GLN A 60 -11.53 3.12 -5.54
C GLN A 60 -10.29 4.00 -5.35
N LEU A 61 -9.86 4.72 -6.39
CA LEU A 61 -8.64 5.56 -6.35
C LEU A 61 -8.65 6.58 -5.22
N PRO A 62 -9.73 7.36 -4.98
CA PRO A 62 -9.72 8.34 -3.89
C PRO A 62 -9.56 7.71 -2.51
N VAL A 63 -10.12 6.52 -2.29
CA VAL A 63 -9.98 5.78 -1.02
C VAL A 63 -8.56 5.25 -0.89
N TYR A 64 -8.03 4.64 -1.95
CA TYR A 64 -6.66 4.12 -1.99
C TYR A 64 -5.64 5.22 -1.71
N ASP A 65 -5.69 6.32 -2.46
CA ASP A 65 -4.72 7.43 -2.37
C ASP A 65 -4.70 8.02 -0.94
N ARG A 66 -5.87 8.25 -0.34
CA ARG A 66 -6.01 8.76 1.03
C ARG A 66 -5.45 7.79 2.06
N VAL A 67 -5.80 6.51 1.98
CA VAL A 67 -5.38 5.50 2.97
C VAL A 67 -3.88 5.25 2.87
N PHE A 68 -3.34 5.15 1.65
CA PHE A 68 -1.91 4.97 1.44
C PHE A 68 -1.11 6.14 2.01
N SER A 69 -1.56 7.38 1.74
CA SER A 69 -0.92 8.58 2.28
C SER A 69 -0.91 8.59 3.82
N ALA A 70 -2.04 8.27 4.47
CA ALA A 70 -2.13 8.20 5.92
C ALA A 70 -1.25 7.09 6.51
N TRP A 71 -1.26 5.91 5.90
CA TRP A 71 -0.42 4.79 6.30
C TRP A 71 1.08 5.10 6.16
N LEU A 72 1.48 5.76 5.06
CA LEU A 72 2.86 6.15 4.82
C LEU A 72 3.32 7.20 5.84
N ALA A 73 2.48 8.19 6.17
CA ALA A 73 2.82 9.23 7.15
C ALA A 73 3.09 8.66 8.56
N VAL A 74 2.41 7.58 8.95
CA VAL A 74 2.67 6.90 10.23
C VAL A 74 3.98 6.11 10.18
N ARG A 75 4.32 5.53 9.02
CA ARG A 75 5.51 4.69 8.84
C ARG A 75 6.80 5.47 8.65
N ASP A 76 6.74 6.50 7.82
CA ASP A 76 7.82 7.44 7.54
C ASP A 76 7.31 8.83 7.95
N PRO A 77 7.32 9.14 9.26
CA PRO A 77 7.04 10.48 9.75
C PRO A 77 8.24 11.37 9.41
N ARG A 78 8.45 11.62 8.12
CA ARG A 78 9.28 12.75 7.71
C ARG A 78 8.61 14.00 8.27
N PRO A 79 9.36 14.92 8.89
CA PRO A 79 8.81 16.24 9.13
C PRO A 79 8.36 16.77 7.78
N ALA A 80 7.08 17.12 7.65
CA ALA A 80 6.66 18.03 6.60
C ALA A 80 7.64 19.20 6.67
N GLY A 81 8.46 19.36 5.63
CA GLY A 81 9.62 20.24 5.65
C GLY A 81 9.27 21.64 6.16
N GLU A 82 10.21 22.20 6.91
CA GLU A 82 10.35 23.63 7.25
C GLU A 82 10.34 24.51 5.99
#